data_AF-A0A316N5T2-F1
#
_entry.id   AF-A0A316N5T2-F1
#
_cell.length_a   1.000
_cell.length_b   1.000
_cell.length_c   1.000
_cell.angle_alpha   90.00
_cell.angle_beta   90.00
_cell.angle_gamma   90.00
#
_symmetry.space_group_name_H-M   'P 1'
#
loop_
_entity.id
_entity.type
_entity.pdbx_description
1 polymer ?
#
loop_
_entity_poly.entity_id
_entity_poly.type
_entity_poly.pdbx_seq_one_letter_code
_entity_poly.pdbx_strand_id
1 'polypeptide(L)'
;MKFNLALNDVEKLLQDYYQKTIDSKAKIQIDVRKKQYGICDSDWMADPCVTLSLEGKVSGIPVTMTEDVTESVPTILKNIITDSGYIVKEVNWNAGIKPVTTGYGMTEKTDWMPYCDGLVIEVKTKQKVLGGV
;
A
#
# COMPACT_ATOMS: atom_id res chain seq x y z
N MET A 1 -7.97 -3.16 -18.54
CA MET A 1 -7.25 -1.90 -18.28
C MET A 1 -6.37 -2.11 -17.05
N LYS A 2 -5.12 -1.67 -17.13
CA LYS A 2 -4.17 -1.75 -16.01
C LYS A 2 -3.77 -0.32 -15.67
N PHE A 3 -3.84 0.05 -14.40
CA PHE A 3 -3.40 1.36 -13.93
C PHE A 3 -2.58 1.22 -12.65
N ASN A 4 -1.67 2.17 -12.45
CA ASN A 4 -0.85 2.26 -11.25
C ASN A 4 -1.42 3.37 -10.37
N LEU A 5 -1.63 3.05 -9.09
CA LEU A 5 -2.02 4.00 -8.08
C LEU A 5 -0.76 4.35 -7.28
N ALA A 6 -0.36 5.61 -7.33
CA ALA A 6 0.87 6.06 -6.66
C ALA A 6 0.75 5.89 -5.14
N LEU A 7 1.87 5.70 -4.46
CA LEU A 7 1.92 5.47 -3.01
C LEU A 7 1.11 6.51 -2.21
N ASN A 8 1.27 7.79 -2.54
CA ASN A 8 0.55 8.89 -1.88
C ASN A 8 -0.97 8.80 -2.07
N ASP A 9 -1.44 8.30 -3.21
CA ASP A 9 -2.87 8.12 -3.48
C ASP A 9 -3.41 6.90 -2.74
N VAL A 10 -2.60 5.85 -2.59
CA VAL A 10 -2.93 4.67 -1.77
C VAL A 10 -3.08 5.08 -0.31
N GLU A 11 -2.13 5.86 0.23
CA GLU A 11 -2.19 6.36 1.60
C GLU A 11 -3.46 7.16 1.87
N LYS A 12 -3.81 8.10 0.97
CA LYS A 12 -5.02 8.91 1.09
C LYS A 12 -6.29 8.07 1.02
N LEU A 13 -6.39 7.15 0.06
CA LEU A 13 -7.55 6.28 -0.07
C LEU A 13 -7.76 5.40 1.18
N LEU A 14 -6.67 4.87 1.74
CA LEU A 14 -6.74 4.09 2.98
C LEU A 14 -7.12 4.97 4.17
N GLN A 15 -6.54 6.17 4.30
CA GLN A 15 -6.91 7.12 5.35
C GLN A 15 -8.41 7.46 5.28
N ASP A 16 -8.94 7.78 4.09
CA ASP A 16 -10.36 8.07 3.89
C ASP A 16 -11.25 6.87 4.20
N TYR A 17 -10.84 5.66 3.82
CA TYR A 17 -11.56 4.43 4.13
C TYR A 17 -11.66 4.19 5.65
N TYR A 18 -10.54 4.28 6.37
CA TYR A 18 -10.51 4.06 7.82
C TYR A 18 -11.20 5.19 8.60
N GLN A 19 -11.09 6.43 8.13
CA GLN A 19 -11.82 7.56 8.72
C GLN A 19 -13.35 7.36 8.61
N LYS A 20 -13.84 6.83 7.48
CA LYS A 20 -15.28 6.57 7.28
C LYS A 20 -15.79 5.36 8.08
N THR A 21 -14.94 4.35 8.28
CA THR A 21 -15.34 3.08 8.92
C THR A 21 -15.21 3.11 10.44
N ILE A 22 -14.24 3.84 10.98
CA ILE A 22 -13.90 3.85 12.42
C ILE A 22 -14.20 5.20 13.09
N ASP A 23 -14.64 6.21 12.33
CA ASP A 23 -14.97 7.58 12.81
C ASP A 23 -13.87 8.20 13.71
N SER A 24 -12.61 7.83 13.43
CA SER A 24 -11.42 8.23 14.19
C SER A 24 -10.36 8.73 13.24
N LYS A 25 -9.50 9.65 13.71
CA LYS A 25 -8.39 10.18 12.91
C LYS A 25 -7.40 9.06 12.59
N ALA A 26 -7.52 8.53 11.38
CA ALA A 26 -6.66 7.50 10.86
C ALA A 26 -5.42 8.13 10.21
N LYS A 27 -4.24 7.67 10.63
CA LYS A 27 -2.97 7.95 9.99
C LYS A 27 -2.44 6.66 9.40
N ILE A 28 -2.22 6.67 8.10
CA ILE A 28 -1.58 5.57 7.37
C ILE A 28 -0.13 5.92 7.12
N GLN A 29 0.75 4.96 7.34
CA GLN A 29 2.15 5.02 6.95
C GLN A 29 2.48 3.76 6.15
N ILE A 30 3.02 3.92 4.95
CA ILE A 30 3.50 2.81 4.13
C ILE A 30 5.02 2.85 4.09
N ASP A 31 5.64 1.84 4.70
CA ASP A 31 7.08 1.61 4.64
C ASP A 31 7.37 0.44 3.69
N VAL A 32 8.60 0.36 3.20
CA VAL A 32 9.06 -0.82 2.46
C VAL A 32 10.35 -1.34 3.07
N ARG A 33 10.34 -2.61 3.47
CA ARG A 33 11.48 -3.26 4.11
C ARG A 33 12.19 -4.15 3.12
N LYS A 34 13.50 -4.28 3.30
CA LYS A 34 14.30 -5.29 2.60
C LYS A 34 14.25 -6.56 3.45
N LYS A 35 13.69 -7.64 2.90
CA LYS A 35 13.56 -8.92 3.61
C LYS A 35 14.30 -10.02 2.86
N GLN A 36 15.09 -10.80 3.57
CA GLN A 36 15.79 -11.96 3.02
C GLN A 36 14.88 -13.19 3.14
N TYR A 37 14.63 -13.86 2.02
CA TYR A 37 13.83 -15.08 1.94
C TYR A 37 14.68 -16.33 1.64
N GLY A 38 15.94 -16.33 2.10
CA GLY A 38 16.88 -17.42 1.90
C GLY A 38 18.26 -17.09 2.42
N ILE A 39 19.24 -17.91 2.07
CA ILE A 39 20.63 -17.77 2.53
C ILE A 39 21.47 -16.98 1.51
N CYS A 40 21.02 -16.88 0.25
CA CYS A 40 21.77 -16.23 -0.82
C CYS A 40 21.46 -14.74 -0.90
N ASP A 41 22.43 -13.96 -1.39
CA ASP A 41 22.26 -12.53 -1.67
C ASP A 41 21.30 -12.24 -2.84
N SER A 42 20.85 -13.25 -3.58
CA SER A 42 19.77 -13.13 -4.56
C SER A 42 18.37 -13.14 -3.94
N ASP A 43 18.26 -13.52 -2.66
CA ASP A 43 16.97 -13.85 -2.04
C ASP A 43 16.35 -12.64 -1.32
N TRP A 44 16.77 -11.42 -1.68
CA TRP A 44 16.21 -10.19 -1.16
C TRP A 44 14.94 -9.80 -1.91
N MET A 45 13.88 -9.55 -1.16
CA MET A 45 12.61 -9.04 -1.68
C MET A 45 12.23 -7.75 -0.97
N ALA A 46 11.46 -6.91 -1.66
CA ALA A 46 10.78 -5.81 -0.99
C ALA A 46 9.55 -6.37 -0.27
N ASP A 47 9.40 -6.01 0.99
CA ASP A 47 8.26 -6.33 1.85
C ASP A 47 7.57 -5.01 2.22
N PRO A 48 6.55 -4.58 1.45
CA PRO A 48 5.74 -3.42 1.82
C PRO A 48 5.08 -3.68 3.17
N CYS A 49 5.10 -2.69 4.06
CA CYS A 49 4.46 -2.74 5.36
C CYS A 49 3.55 -1.53 5.51
N VAL A 50 2.26 -1.76 5.71
CA VAL A 50 1.27 -0.70 5.91
C VAL A 50 0.85 -0.69 7.36
N THR A 51 1.17 0.41 8.03
CA THR A 51 0.83 0.63 9.43
C THR A 51 -0.34 1.61 9.51
N LEU A 52 -1.42 1.17 10.16
CA LEU A 52 -2.54 2.02 10.56
C LEU A 52 -2.32 2.49 11.99
N SER A 53 -2.36 3.81 12.20
CA SER A 53 -2.42 4.42 13.53
C SER A 53 -3.74 5.16 13.71
N LEU A 54 -4.46 4.84 14.77
CA LEU A 54 -5.70 5.50 15.16
C LEU A 54 -5.48 6.28 16.44
N GLU A 55 -5.74 7.59 16.39
CA GLU A 55 -5.71 8.45 17.58
C GLU A 55 -7.11 8.59 18.17
N GLY A 56 -7.24 8.33 19.47
CA GLY A 56 -8.50 8.41 20.20
C GLY A 56 -8.33 8.91 21.63
N LYS A 57 -9.44 8.93 22.39
CA LYS A 57 -9.43 9.22 23.82
C LYS A 57 -10.25 8.18 24.57
N VAL A 58 -9.68 7.62 25.64
CA VAL A 58 -10.40 6.74 26.58
C VAL A 58 -10.46 7.46 27.91
N SER A 59 -11.67 7.82 28.36
CA SER A 59 -11.89 8.57 29.60
C SER A 59 -11.07 9.87 29.69
N GLY A 60 -10.88 10.56 28.56
CA GLY A 60 -10.11 11.81 28.46
C GLY A 60 -8.60 11.63 28.28
N ILE A 61 -8.06 10.41 28.38
CA ILE A 61 -6.65 10.10 28.18
C ILE A 61 -6.41 9.85 26.68
N PRO A 62 -5.47 10.55 26.02
CA PRO A 62 -5.12 10.29 24.64
C PRO A 62 -4.51 8.89 24.51
N VAL A 63 -5.05 8.10 23.58
CA VAL A 63 -4.54 6.76 23.25
C VAL A 63 -4.27 6.68 21.75
N THR A 64 -3.21 5.96 21.40
CA THR A 64 -2.90 5.64 20.00
C THR A 64 -2.87 4.14 19.85
N MET A 65 -3.68 3.61 18.94
CA MET A 65 -3.66 2.20 18.56
C MET A 65 -2.92 2.07 17.23
N THR A 66 -2.01 1.10 17.13
CA THR A 66 -1.25 0.85 15.91
C THR A 66 -1.41 -0.60 15.48
N GLU A 67 -1.72 -0.83 14.22
CA GLU A 67 -1.98 -2.15 13.64
C GLU A 67 -1.30 -2.30 12.28
N ASP A 68 -0.76 -3.49 11.99
CA ASP A 68 -0.28 -3.86 10.65
C ASP A 68 -1.45 -4.35 9.81
N VAL A 69 -1.75 -3.63 8.73
CA VAL A 69 -2.90 -3.91 7.85
C VAL A 69 -2.46 -4.29 6.43
N THR A 70 -1.18 -4.60 6.23
CA THR A 70 -0.56 -4.85 4.92
C THR A 70 -1.34 -5.85 4.07
N GLU A 71 -1.70 -7.00 4.64
CA GLU A 71 -2.42 -8.07 3.93
C GLU A 71 -3.86 -7.69 3.58
N SER A 72 -4.46 -6.76 4.33
CA SER A 72 -5.84 -6.31 4.11
C SER A 72 -5.96 -5.31 2.97
N VAL A 73 -4.89 -4.56 2.68
CA VAL A 73 -4.91 -3.44 1.70
C VAL A 73 -5.39 -3.87 0.30
N PRO A 74 -4.88 -4.96 -0.32
CA PRO A 74 -5.36 -5.38 -1.64
C PRO A 74 -6.86 -5.68 -1.66
N THR A 75 -7.39 -6.26 -0.58
CA THR A 75 -8.81 -6.58 -0.43
C THR A 75 -9.66 -5.32 -0.26
N ILE A 76 -9.22 -4.39 0.60
CA ILE A 76 -9.90 -3.10 0.82
C ILE A 76 -10.02 -2.34 -0.51
N LEU A 77 -8.93 -2.23 -1.25
CA LEU A 77 -8.92 -1.52 -2.53
C LEU A 77 -9.72 -2.24 -3.61
N LYS A 78 -9.68 -3.57 -3.64
CA LYS A 78 -10.54 -4.36 -4.51
C LYS A 78 -12.02 -4.02 -4.28
N ASN A 79 -12.44 -3.89 -3.03
CA ASN A 79 -13.83 -3.54 -2.68
C ASN A 79 -14.16 -2.11 -3.12
N ILE A 80 -13.33 -1.11 -2.80
CA ILE A 80 -13.54 0.30 -3.20
C ILE A 80 -13.73 0.45 -4.72
N ILE A 81 -12.92 -0.26 -5.50
CA ILE A 81 -12.96 -0.18 -6.97
C ILE A 81 -14.15 -0.96 -7.54
N THR A 82 -14.52 -2.06 -6.89
CA THR A 82 -15.74 -2.81 -7.23
C THR A 82 -16.98 -1.97 -6.98
N ASP A 83 -17.05 -1.25 -5.86
CA ASP A 83 -18.15 -0.34 -5.53
C ASP A 83 -18.24 0.85 -6.50
N SER A 84 -17.10 1.26 -7.07
CA SER A 84 -17.04 2.24 -8.16
C SER A 84 -17.50 1.70 -9.52
N GLY A 85 -17.95 0.44 -9.55
CA GLY A 85 -18.52 -0.24 -10.70
C GLY A 85 -17.50 -0.87 -11.62
N TYR A 86 -16.31 -1.26 -11.16
CA TYR A 86 -15.31 -1.97 -11.98
C TYR A 86 -15.11 -3.41 -11.52
N ILE A 87 -14.95 -4.34 -12.47
CA ILE A 87 -14.55 -5.71 -12.13
C ILE A 87 -13.03 -5.77 -11.97
N VAL A 88 -12.58 -5.93 -10.73
CA VAL A 88 -11.15 -6.08 -10.37
C VAL A 88 -10.71 -7.52 -10.58
N LYS A 89 -9.69 -7.71 -11.43
CA LYS A 89 -9.05 -9.01 -11.66
C LYS A 89 -7.94 -9.24 -10.64
N GLU A 90 -7.12 -8.21 -10.40
CA GLU A 90 -5.91 -8.34 -9.58
C GLU A 90 -5.50 -6.99 -8.98
N VAL A 91 -4.95 -7.03 -7.76
CA VAL A 91 -4.36 -5.89 -7.05
C VAL A 91 -3.05 -6.37 -6.45
N ASN A 92 -1.93 -5.79 -6.85
CA ASN A 92 -0.60 -6.16 -6.36
C ASN A 92 0.25 -4.94 -6.05
N TRP A 93 1.14 -5.06 -5.06
CA TRP A 93 2.16 -4.05 -4.80
C TRP A 93 3.11 -3.90 -5.98
N ASN A 94 3.32 -2.66 -6.40
CA ASN A 94 4.41 -2.31 -7.29
C ASN A 94 5.70 -2.16 -6.48
N ALA A 95 6.23 -3.28 -6.00
CA ALA A 95 7.38 -3.30 -5.11
C ALA A 95 8.44 -4.27 -5.60
N GLY A 96 9.69 -3.94 -5.32
CA GLY A 96 10.83 -4.77 -5.69
C GLY A 96 12.14 -4.25 -5.13
N ILE A 97 13.25 -4.88 -5.51
CA ILE A 97 14.59 -4.42 -5.19
C ILE A 97 15.17 -3.79 -6.46
N LYS A 98 15.78 -2.60 -6.34
CA LYS A 98 16.51 -1.95 -7.44
C LYS A 98 17.94 -1.58 -7.01
N PRO A 99 18.91 -1.60 -7.94
CA PRO A 99 20.25 -1.09 -7.66
C PRO A 99 20.18 0.44 -7.53
N VAL A 100 20.80 0.98 -6.50
CA VAL A 100 20.94 2.41 -6.26
C VAL A 100 22.43 2.71 -6.12
N THR A 101 22.97 3.43 -7.10
CA THR A 101 24.38 3.86 -7.08
C THR A 101 24.49 5.22 -6.39
N THR A 102 25.38 5.30 -5.40
CA THR A 102 25.67 6.54 -4.67
C THR A 102 27.18 6.78 -4.65
N GLY A 103 27.59 8.04 -4.42
CA GLY A 103 28.99 8.46 -4.49
C GLY A 103 29.36 9.06 -5.86
N TYR A 104 30.65 9.34 -6.05
CA TYR A 104 31.16 9.90 -7.30
C TYR A 104 32.60 9.40 -7.55
N GLY A 105 32.89 8.96 -8.77
CA GLY A 105 34.22 8.48 -9.17
C GLY A 105 34.62 7.22 -8.40
N MET A 106 35.81 7.23 -7.78
CA MET A 106 36.34 6.05 -7.05
C MET A 106 35.57 5.69 -5.77
N THR A 107 34.59 6.49 -5.36
CA THR A 107 33.74 6.24 -4.18
C THR A 107 32.37 5.68 -4.53
N GLU A 108 32.11 5.40 -5.82
CA GLU A 108 30.85 4.83 -6.27
C GLU A 108 30.61 3.45 -5.64
N LYS A 109 29.45 3.30 -5.03
CA LYS A 109 28.95 2.04 -4.50
C LYS A 109 27.52 1.81 -4.98
N THR A 110 27.21 0.57 -5.34
CA THR A 110 25.86 0.16 -5.75
C THR A 110 25.25 -0.70 -4.65
N ASP A 111 24.20 -0.18 -4.03
CA ASP A 111 23.44 -0.85 -2.98
C ASP A 111 22.09 -1.32 -3.55
N TRP A 112 21.66 -2.53 -3.20
CA TRP A 112 20.34 -3.05 -3.58
C TRP A 112 19.29 -2.64 -2.56
N MET A 113 18.47 -1.65 -2.92
CA MET A 113 17.47 -1.04 -2.03
C MET A 113 16.04 -1.46 -2.41
N PRO A 114 15.15 -1.67 -1.43
CA PRO A 114 13.75 -1.92 -1.70
C PRO A 114 13.06 -0.65 -2.20
N TYR A 115 12.06 -0.81 -3.05
CA TYR A 115 11.16 0.26 -3.47
C TYR A 115 9.71 -0.22 -3.42
N CYS A 116 8.79 0.72 -3.25
CA CYS A 116 7.36 0.52 -3.38
C CYS A 116 6.77 1.77 -4.04
N ASP A 117 6.35 1.66 -5.30
CA ASP A 117 5.82 2.78 -6.08
C ASP A 117 4.28 2.86 -6.03
N GLY A 118 3.68 2.11 -5.11
CA GLY A 118 2.23 2.03 -4.88
C GLY A 118 1.63 0.69 -5.32
N LEU A 119 0.43 0.72 -5.89
CA LEU A 119 -0.34 -0.47 -6.24
C LEU A 119 -0.69 -0.53 -7.71
N VAL A 120 -0.49 -1.70 -8.29
CA VAL A 120 -0.90 -2.04 -9.64
C VAL A 120 -2.26 -2.71 -9.59
N ILE A 121 -3.20 -2.18 -10.37
CA ILE A 121 -4.59 -2.65 -10.39
C ILE A 121 -4.95 -3.04 -11.82
N GLU A 122 -5.40 -4.28 -12.00
CA GLU A 122 -5.93 -4.78 -13.27
C GLU A 122 -7.45 -4.91 -13.18
N VAL A 123 -8.17 -4.20 -14.04
CA VAL A 123 -9.63 -4.23 -14.16
C VAL A 123 -10.06 -4.65 -15.56
N LYS A 124 -11.19 -5.35 -15.69
CA LYS A 124 -11.68 -5.80 -17.00
C LYS A 124 -12.58 -4.77 -17.69
N THR A 125 -13.61 -4.27 -17.00
CA THR A 125 -14.59 -3.33 -17.58
C THR A 125 -15.43 -2.68 -16.48
N LYS A 126 -15.99 -1.50 -16.77
CA LYS A 126 -17.01 -0.87 -15.93
C LYS A 126 -18.29 -1.72 -16.04
N GLN A 127 -18.75 -2.30 -14.95
CA GLN A 127 -20.07 -2.89 -14.84
C GLN A 127 -21.08 -1.81 -15.24
N LYS A 128 -21.89 -2.07 -16.28
CA LYS A 128 -23.09 -1.27 -16.52
C LYS A 128 -23.91 -1.41 -15.24
N VAL A 129 -24.01 -0.34 -14.44
CA VAL A 129 -25.07 -0.23 -13.46
C VAL A 129 -26.35 -0.24 -14.29
N LEU A 130 -26.99 -1.41 -14.37
CA LEU A 130 -28.36 -1.50 -14.88
C LEU A 130 -29.16 -0.65 -13.91
N GLY A 131 -29.57 0.53 -14.38
CA GLY A 131 -30.29 1.51 -13.58
C GLY A 131 -31.45 0.85 -12.86
N GLY A 132 -31.55 1.16 -11.56
CA GLY A 132 -32.79 0.98 -10.84
C GLY A 132 -33.85 1.93 -11.39
N VAL A 133 -35.08 1.39 -11.41
CA VAL A 133 -36.37 1.91 -11.87
C VAL A 133 -36.61 1.84 -13.37
#